data_AF-A0A2E3AXX1-F1
#
_entry.id   AF-A0A2E3AXX1-F1
#
_cell.length_a   1.000
_cell.length_b   1.000
_cell.length_c   1.000
_cell.angle_alpha   90.00
_cell.angle_beta   90.00
_cell.angle_gamma   90.00
#
_symmetry.space_group_name_H-M   'P 1'
#
loop_
_entity.id
_entity.type
_entity.pdbx_description
1 polymer ?
#
loop_
_entity_poly.entity_id
_entity_poly.type
_entity_poly.pdbx_seq_one_letter_code
_entity_poly.pdbx_strand_id
1 'polypeptide(L)'
;MKYVKPLMIAIAAIFSFSALAACASFDGLTAVQEREATPRATALMMQADIEPAVKGMADACEAGLLDEDTTTLIVKYADPIRSAIGAYAASARPCIVVDGKLITDPGADGLCYRGSVQKASSAVPTVLKEVGLAVGGDIGRKAFLAGVLATSFVSRGDTTSVDGFDTETVDYSLKAFDDTWEGVQKDADRLQDCAASQ
;
A
#
# COMPACT_ATOMS: atom_id res chain seq x y z
N MET A 1 -0.40 -38.15 -59.03
CA MET A 1 0.04 -39.25 -58.14
C MET A 1 1.49 -39.00 -57.76
N LYS A 2 1.79 -39.09 -56.45
CA LYS A 2 3.11 -39.46 -55.85
C LYS A 2 4.22 -38.39 -55.90
N TYR A 3 4.91 -37.94 -54.85
CA TYR A 3 5.05 -38.19 -53.39
C TYR A 3 5.77 -36.93 -52.80
N VAL A 4 5.29 -36.28 -51.74
CA VAL A 4 5.72 -36.35 -50.30
C VAL A 4 7.07 -35.67 -49.95
N LYS A 5 6.99 -34.68 -49.04
CA LYS A 5 8.00 -34.05 -48.13
C LYS A 5 9.04 -35.07 -47.59
N PRO A 6 10.31 -34.73 -47.22
CA PRO A 6 10.64 -33.68 -46.21
C PRO A 6 12.03 -33.01 -46.34
N LEU A 7 12.26 -31.81 -45.76
CA LEU A 7 13.48 -31.46 -45.00
C LEU A 7 13.45 -30.00 -44.50
N MET A 8 13.68 -29.85 -43.19
CA MET A 8 14.17 -28.67 -42.44
C MET A 8 13.28 -27.41 -42.46
N ILE A 9 12.53 -27.02 -41.42
CA ILE A 9 12.84 -26.91 -39.98
C ILE A 9 14.27 -26.44 -39.74
N ALA A 10 14.52 -25.16 -40.04
CA ALA A 10 15.50 -24.31 -39.38
C ALA A 10 15.53 -22.97 -40.13
N ILE A 11 14.69 -22.01 -39.73
CA ILE A 11 14.88 -20.54 -39.76
C ILE A 11 13.61 -19.98 -39.10
N ALA A 12 13.46 -20.32 -37.82
CA ALA A 12 12.50 -19.74 -36.91
C ALA A 12 13.22 -19.64 -35.56
N ALA A 13 14.29 -18.84 -35.49
CA ALA A 13 15.05 -18.73 -34.24
C ALA A 13 15.99 -17.51 -34.08
N ILE A 14 16.15 -16.61 -35.07
CA ILE A 14 17.26 -15.62 -34.97
C ILE A 14 16.82 -14.14 -35.01
N PHE A 15 15.57 -13.82 -35.33
CA PHE A 15 15.14 -12.40 -35.39
C PHE A 15 13.87 -12.05 -34.59
N SER A 16 13.50 -12.87 -33.61
CA SER A 16 12.35 -12.61 -32.73
C SER A 16 12.72 -12.55 -31.24
N PHE A 17 14.02 -12.54 -30.91
CA PHE A 17 14.50 -12.60 -29.52
C PHE A 17 14.90 -11.24 -28.91
N SER A 18 14.55 -10.13 -29.55
CA SER A 18 14.99 -8.79 -29.12
C SER A 18 13.91 -7.95 -28.42
N ALA A 19 12.73 -8.49 -28.14
CA ALA A 19 11.61 -7.76 -27.52
C ALA A 19 11.16 -8.33 -26.15
N LEU A 20 12.02 -9.09 -25.49
CA LEU A 20 11.87 -9.49 -24.09
C LEU A 20 12.94 -8.80 -23.22
N ALA A 21 13.13 -7.50 -23.44
CA ALA A 21 13.72 -6.61 -22.44
C ALA A 21 12.58 -5.94 -21.65
N ALA A 22 11.63 -6.74 -21.17
CA ALA A 22 10.75 -6.39 -20.05
C ALA A 22 11.33 -6.92 -18.73
N CYS A 23 12.66 -7.11 -18.67
CA CYS A 23 13.41 -7.00 -17.43
C CYS A 23 13.57 -5.50 -17.11
N ALA A 24 12.45 -4.78 -16.99
CA ALA A 24 12.44 -3.64 -16.09
C ALA A 24 12.54 -4.28 -14.72
N SER A 25 13.76 -4.24 -14.21
CA SER A 25 14.20 -4.78 -12.96
C SER A 25 13.11 -4.66 -11.90
N PHE A 26 12.74 -5.79 -11.30
CA PHE A 26 12.15 -5.83 -9.96
C PHE A 26 13.18 -5.34 -8.91
N ASP A 27 13.82 -4.20 -9.16
CA ASP A 27 14.73 -3.52 -8.22
C ASP A 27 13.96 -2.92 -7.04
N GLY A 28 12.63 -3.07 -6.99
CA GLY A 28 11.77 -2.67 -5.88
C GLY A 28 11.27 -3.80 -4.97
N LEU A 29 11.61 -5.07 -5.21
CA LEU A 29 11.15 -6.18 -4.35
C LEU A 29 12.07 -6.46 -3.14
N THR A 30 13.06 -5.61 -2.87
CA THR A 30 13.81 -5.63 -1.60
C THR A 30 13.05 -4.87 -0.51
N ALA A 31 11.79 -5.17 -0.27
CA ALA A 31 11.07 -4.65 0.90
C ALA A 31 11.31 -5.54 2.13
N VAL A 32 12.58 -5.81 2.44
CA VAL A 32 13.02 -5.86 3.83
C VAL A 32 13.45 -4.42 4.15
N GLN A 33 12.51 -3.47 4.01
CA GLN A 33 12.75 -2.14 4.53
C GLN A 33 12.77 -2.25 6.07
N GLU A 34 13.23 -1.20 6.74
CA GLU A 34 13.86 -1.13 8.06
C GLU A 34 13.19 -1.83 9.26
N ARG A 35 13.87 -2.86 9.77
CA ARG A 35 13.54 -3.64 10.98
C ARG A 35 13.30 -2.82 12.27
N GLU A 36 13.41 -1.48 12.20
CA GLU A 36 13.50 -0.50 13.28
C GLU A 36 12.57 0.72 13.08
N ALA A 37 11.77 0.78 12.00
CA ALA A 37 10.88 1.92 11.77
C ALA A 37 9.79 2.05 12.85
N THR A 38 9.64 3.26 13.40
CA THR A 38 8.57 3.59 14.36
C THR A 38 7.19 3.51 13.67
N PRO A 39 6.08 3.43 14.43
CA PRO A 39 4.74 3.45 13.83
C PRO A 39 4.47 4.69 12.96
N ARG A 40 4.92 5.88 13.37
CA ARG A 40 4.74 7.09 12.56
C ARG A 40 5.67 7.13 11.35
N ALA A 41 6.92 6.68 11.49
CA ALA A 41 7.83 6.54 10.36
C ALA A 41 7.28 5.57 9.30
N THR A 42 6.77 4.42 9.75
CA THR A 42 6.10 3.43 8.91
C THR A 42 4.95 4.07 8.14
N ALA A 43 4.12 4.87 8.81
CA ALA A 43 3.04 5.60 8.17
C ALA A 43 3.57 6.42 7.00
N LEU A 44 4.52 7.32 7.27
CA LEU A 44 5.08 8.23 6.28
C LEU A 44 5.72 7.48 5.10
N MET A 45 6.38 6.34 5.35
CA MET A 45 6.92 5.49 4.30
C MET A 45 5.79 4.89 3.43
N MET A 46 4.71 4.41 4.04
CA MET A 46 3.56 3.84 3.32
C MET A 46 2.78 4.89 2.52
N GLN A 47 2.70 6.15 2.98
CA GLN A 47 1.92 7.19 2.28
C GLN A 47 2.43 7.47 0.88
N ALA A 48 3.75 7.46 0.66
CA ALA A 48 4.34 7.72 -0.65
C ALA A 48 3.79 6.79 -1.75
N ASP A 49 3.41 5.56 -1.40
CA ASP A 49 2.88 4.57 -2.33
C ASP A 49 1.34 4.52 -2.30
N ILE A 50 0.72 4.69 -1.12
CA ILE A 50 -0.73 4.60 -0.96
C ILE A 50 -1.44 5.82 -1.54
N GLU A 51 -0.95 7.03 -1.27
CA GLU A 51 -1.65 8.25 -1.68
C GLU A 51 -1.85 8.33 -3.19
N PRO A 52 -0.83 8.09 -4.05
CA PRO A 52 -1.04 8.15 -5.50
C PRO A 52 -2.03 7.11 -6.02
N ALA A 53 -2.12 5.94 -5.37
CA ALA A 53 -3.04 4.88 -5.74
C ALA A 53 -4.49 5.24 -5.36
N VAL A 54 -4.71 5.68 -4.13
CA VAL A 54 -6.04 6.10 -3.63
C VAL A 54 -6.52 7.32 -4.40
N LYS A 55 -5.64 8.32 -4.58
CA LYS A 55 -5.92 9.50 -5.40
C LYS A 55 -6.28 9.13 -6.84
N GLY A 56 -5.52 8.22 -7.46
CA GLY A 56 -5.78 7.78 -8.83
C GLY A 56 -7.14 7.11 -8.99
N MET A 57 -7.57 6.32 -7.99
CA MET A 57 -8.91 5.72 -7.96
C MET A 57 -10.00 6.78 -7.79
N ALA A 58 -9.81 7.74 -6.87
CA ALA A 58 -10.75 8.84 -6.65
C ALA A 58 -10.91 9.70 -7.91
N ASP A 59 -9.79 10.14 -8.51
CA ASP A 59 -9.78 10.96 -9.72
C ASP A 59 -10.45 10.25 -10.91
N ALA A 60 -10.21 8.94 -11.07
CA ALA A 60 -10.84 8.17 -12.15
C ALA A 60 -12.35 7.96 -11.94
N CYS A 61 -12.78 7.74 -10.69
CA CYS A 61 -14.18 7.65 -10.31
C CYS A 61 -14.90 8.99 -10.58
N GLU A 62 -14.37 10.10 -10.07
CA GLU A 62 -14.97 11.43 -10.22
C GLU A 62 -15.04 11.88 -11.69
N ALA A 63 -14.07 11.46 -12.51
CA ALA A 63 -14.05 11.77 -13.93
C ALA A 63 -14.97 10.87 -14.78
N GLY A 64 -15.62 9.85 -14.18
CA GLY A 64 -16.45 8.89 -14.91
C GLY A 64 -15.67 8.09 -15.96
N LEU A 65 -14.37 7.85 -15.70
CA LEU A 65 -13.46 7.16 -16.63
C LEU A 65 -13.41 5.64 -16.40
N LEU A 66 -14.16 5.14 -15.42
CA LEU A 66 -14.23 3.73 -15.09
C LEU A 66 -15.31 3.05 -15.94
N ASP A 67 -15.04 1.85 -16.43
CA ASP A 67 -16.07 0.98 -16.97
C ASP A 67 -17.03 0.50 -15.85
N GLU A 68 -18.16 -0.10 -16.23
CA GLU A 68 -19.23 -0.52 -15.31
C GLU A 68 -18.75 -1.58 -14.29
N ASP A 69 -17.91 -2.52 -14.73
CA ASP A 69 -17.35 -3.56 -13.86
C ASP A 69 -16.38 -2.94 -12.85
N THR A 70 -15.48 -2.06 -13.32
CA THR A 70 -14.55 -1.33 -12.44
C THR A 70 -15.29 -0.44 -11.44
N THR A 71 -16.34 0.25 -11.87
CA THR A 71 -17.18 1.10 -11.00
C THR A 71 -17.81 0.27 -9.88
N THR A 72 -18.38 -0.90 -10.21
CA THR A 72 -18.95 -1.83 -9.23
C THR A 72 -17.92 -2.28 -8.19
N LEU A 73 -16.69 -2.54 -8.63
CA LEU A 73 -15.60 -2.93 -7.74
C LEU A 73 -15.15 -1.76 -6.86
N ILE A 74 -15.04 -0.56 -7.39
CA ILE A 74 -14.72 0.64 -6.59
C ILE A 74 -15.81 0.87 -5.53
N VAL A 75 -17.09 0.76 -5.87
CA VAL A 75 -18.20 0.86 -4.90
C VAL A 75 -18.06 -0.17 -3.78
N LYS A 76 -17.68 -1.40 -4.11
CA LYS A 76 -17.46 -2.47 -3.12
C LYS A 76 -16.30 -2.18 -2.17
N TYR A 77 -15.24 -1.53 -2.64
CA TYR A 77 -13.99 -1.42 -1.91
C TYR A 77 -13.67 -0.02 -1.36
N ALA A 78 -14.41 1.02 -1.73
CA ALA A 78 -14.18 2.38 -1.24
C ALA A 78 -14.23 2.46 0.31
N ASP A 79 -15.26 1.89 0.93
CA ASP A 79 -15.39 1.91 2.39
C ASP A 79 -14.31 1.05 3.08
N PRO A 80 -14.00 -0.18 2.62
CA PRO A 80 -12.84 -0.94 3.10
C PRO A 80 -11.52 -0.19 3.01
N ILE A 81 -11.23 0.51 1.91
CA ILE A 81 -9.99 1.32 1.74
C ILE A 81 -9.96 2.42 2.79
N ARG A 82 -11.02 3.23 2.86
CA ARG A 82 -11.16 4.35 3.79
C ARG A 82 -11.04 3.90 5.23
N SER A 83 -11.74 2.83 5.59
CA SER A 83 -11.73 2.26 6.95
C SER A 83 -10.35 1.73 7.34
N ALA A 84 -9.63 1.08 6.42
CA ALA A 84 -8.28 0.59 6.70
C ALA A 84 -7.29 1.74 6.92
N ILE A 85 -7.33 2.78 6.08
CA ILE A 85 -6.48 3.97 6.19
C ILE A 85 -6.75 4.69 7.53
N GLY A 86 -8.02 4.90 7.87
CA GLY A 86 -8.41 5.54 9.13
C GLY A 86 -8.05 4.70 10.36
N ALA A 87 -8.20 3.38 10.30
CA ALA A 87 -7.82 2.49 11.39
C ALA A 87 -6.31 2.52 11.65
N TYR A 88 -5.51 2.60 10.59
CA TYR A 88 -4.07 2.77 10.71
C TYR A 88 -3.74 4.13 11.32
N ALA A 89 -4.32 5.21 10.78
CA ALA A 89 -4.14 6.58 11.26
C ALA A 89 -4.38 6.65 12.77
N ALA A 90 -5.55 6.18 13.22
CA ALA A 90 -5.96 6.20 14.62
C ALA A 90 -5.06 5.33 15.52
N SER A 91 -4.54 4.22 15.01
CA SER A 91 -3.69 3.31 15.79
C SER A 91 -2.26 3.82 15.93
N ALA A 92 -1.71 4.41 14.86
CA ALA A 92 -0.33 4.91 14.83
C ALA A 92 -0.19 6.30 15.46
N ARG A 93 -1.23 7.14 15.36
CA ARG A 93 -1.22 8.51 15.89
C ARG A 93 -0.80 8.62 17.37
N PRO A 94 -1.32 7.83 18.33
CA PRO A 94 -0.93 7.94 19.73
C PRO A 94 0.44 7.29 20.04
N CYS A 95 1.06 6.61 19.09
CA CYS A 95 2.29 5.88 19.30
C CYS A 95 3.52 6.72 18.97
N ILE A 96 4.43 6.84 19.94
CA ILE A 96 5.74 7.48 19.76
C ILE A 96 6.84 6.59 20.33
N VAL A 97 8.01 6.60 19.68
CA VAL A 97 9.22 5.97 20.21
C VAL A 97 10.12 7.00 20.86
N VAL A 98 10.49 6.75 22.12
CA VAL A 98 11.45 7.55 22.89
C VAL A 98 12.43 6.60 23.57
N ASP A 99 13.73 6.85 23.41
CA ASP A 99 14.80 6.02 23.97
C ASP A 99 14.65 4.52 23.61
N GLY A 100 14.25 4.23 22.36
CA GLY A 100 14.05 2.87 21.87
C GLY A 100 12.78 2.18 22.38
N LYS A 101 11.91 2.90 23.11
CA LYS A 101 10.67 2.37 23.71
C LYS A 101 9.43 2.95 23.08
N LEU A 102 8.48 2.07 22.76
CA LEU A 102 7.16 2.50 22.35
C LEU A 102 6.35 2.99 23.55
N ILE A 103 5.95 4.26 23.53
CA ILE A 103 5.12 4.87 24.55
C ILE A 103 3.91 5.57 23.92
N THR A 104 2.96 6.00 24.77
CA THR A 104 1.86 6.85 24.32
C THR A 104 2.34 8.31 24.31
N ASP A 105 2.16 8.99 23.18
CA ASP A 105 2.45 10.41 23.06
C ASP A 105 1.45 11.22 23.90
N PRO A 106 1.88 11.98 24.92
CA PRO A 106 0.99 12.76 25.77
C PRO A 106 0.30 13.91 25.03
N GLY A 107 0.81 14.33 23.86
CA GLY A 107 0.18 15.33 23.00
C GLY A 107 -0.86 14.76 22.04
N ALA A 108 -1.01 13.44 21.96
CA ALA A 108 -1.99 12.77 21.12
C ALA A 108 -3.17 12.26 21.95
N ASP A 109 -4.35 12.24 21.34
CA ASP A 109 -5.51 11.59 21.92
C ASP A 109 -5.42 10.07 21.74
N GLY A 110 -5.79 9.31 22.78
CA GLY A 110 -5.86 7.85 22.75
C GLY A 110 -4.71 7.14 23.47
N LEU A 111 -4.59 5.84 23.23
CA LEU A 111 -3.58 4.98 23.85
C LEU A 111 -2.82 4.21 22.77
N CYS A 112 -1.50 4.18 22.87
CA CYS A 112 -0.67 3.40 21.98
C CYS A 112 -0.74 1.90 22.32
N TYR A 113 -1.23 1.10 21.37
CA TYR A 113 -1.24 -0.36 21.48
C TYR A 113 -0.60 -1.00 20.25
N ARG A 114 0.54 -1.68 20.45
CA ARG A 114 1.29 -2.33 19.36
C ARG A 114 0.44 -3.31 18.54
N GLY A 115 -0.39 -4.11 19.21
CA GLY A 115 -1.26 -5.08 18.54
C GLY A 115 -2.28 -4.42 17.61
N SER A 116 -2.81 -3.26 17.99
CA SER A 116 -3.72 -2.48 17.14
C SER A 116 -2.99 -1.92 15.91
N VAL A 117 -1.79 -1.37 16.10
CA VAL A 117 -0.94 -0.88 14.99
C VAL A 117 -0.61 -2.01 14.03
N GLN A 118 -0.20 -3.19 14.52
CA GLN A 118 0.09 -4.37 13.69
C GLN A 118 -1.12 -4.83 12.86
N LYS A 119 -2.29 -4.88 13.51
CA LYS A 119 -3.52 -5.27 12.82
C LYS A 119 -3.90 -4.25 11.75
N ALA A 120 -3.79 -2.95 12.05
CA ALA A 120 -4.10 -1.91 11.09
C ALA A 120 -3.07 -1.83 9.95
N SER A 121 -1.77 -2.04 10.24
CA SER A 121 -0.69 -2.02 9.26
C SER A 121 -0.80 -3.14 8.24
N SER A 122 -1.37 -4.28 8.62
CA SER A 122 -1.67 -5.37 7.69
C SER A 122 -2.96 -5.17 6.90
N ALA A 123 -3.91 -4.36 7.39
CA ALA A 123 -5.20 -4.14 6.74
C ALA A 123 -5.08 -3.33 5.45
N VAL A 124 -4.38 -2.19 5.47
CA VAL A 124 -4.25 -1.31 4.28
C VAL A 124 -3.59 -2.03 3.09
N PRO A 125 -2.44 -2.71 3.26
CA PRO A 125 -1.82 -3.49 2.19
C PRO A 125 -2.74 -4.57 1.64
N THR A 126 -3.47 -5.26 2.53
CA THR A 126 -4.36 -6.36 2.16
C THR A 126 -5.49 -5.86 1.27
N VAL A 127 -6.20 -4.81 1.69
CA VAL A 127 -7.29 -4.23 0.92
C VAL A 127 -6.80 -3.70 -0.43
N LEU A 128 -5.65 -3.02 -0.47
CA LEU A 128 -5.10 -2.49 -1.73
C LEU A 128 -4.69 -3.60 -2.71
N LYS A 129 -4.14 -4.72 -2.20
CA LYS A 129 -3.85 -5.91 -3.02
C LYS A 129 -5.13 -6.54 -3.55
N GLU A 130 -6.16 -6.68 -2.72
CA GLU A 130 -7.45 -7.24 -3.14
C GLU A 130 -8.12 -6.39 -4.23
N VAL A 131 -8.18 -5.07 -4.02
CA VAL A 131 -8.69 -4.11 -5.00
C VAL A 131 -7.89 -4.18 -6.29
N GLY A 132 -6.57 -4.19 -6.18
CA GLY A 132 -5.70 -4.21 -7.34
C GLY A 132 -5.88 -5.47 -8.22
N LEU A 133 -6.06 -6.62 -7.58
CA LEU A 133 -6.37 -7.88 -8.27
C LEU A 133 -7.78 -7.90 -8.86
N ALA A 134 -8.75 -7.29 -8.18
CA ALA A 134 -10.13 -7.26 -8.65
C ALA A 134 -10.32 -6.31 -9.84
N VAL A 135 -9.79 -5.09 -9.75
CA VAL A 135 -9.97 -4.03 -10.74
C VAL A 135 -9.16 -4.29 -12.02
N GLY A 136 -7.91 -4.77 -11.89
CA GLY A 136 -7.04 -4.95 -13.04
C GLY A 136 -6.67 -3.63 -13.75
N GLY A 137 -6.13 -3.71 -14.97
CA GLY A 137 -5.67 -2.54 -15.73
C GLY A 137 -4.59 -1.72 -15.01
N ASP A 138 -4.40 -0.47 -15.43
CA ASP A 138 -3.38 0.40 -14.83
C ASP A 138 -3.73 0.85 -13.40
N ILE A 139 -5.02 1.09 -13.12
CA ILE A 139 -5.50 1.49 -11.78
C ILE A 139 -5.31 0.34 -10.79
N GLY A 140 -5.76 -0.86 -11.14
CA GLY A 140 -5.59 -2.05 -10.31
C GLY A 140 -4.11 -2.41 -10.12
N ARG A 141 -3.27 -2.27 -11.15
CA ARG A 141 -1.82 -2.45 -11.01
C ARG A 141 -1.21 -1.49 -9.98
N LYS A 142 -1.57 -0.20 -10.02
CA LYS A 142 -1.07 0.79 -9.06
C LYS A 142 -1.52 0.47 -7.64
N ALA A 143 -2.79 0.12 -7.44
CA ALA A 143 -3.31 -0.29 -6.14
C ALA A 143 -2.61 -1.56 -5.62
N PHE A 144 -2.42 -2.57 -6.48
CA PHE A 144 -1.73 -3.79 -6.11
C PHE A 144 -0.28 -3.52 -5.69
N LEU A 145 0.46 -2.73 -6.49
CA LEU A 145 1.84 -2.38 -6.19
C LEU A 145 1.94 -1.55 -4.91
N ALA A 146 1.06 -0.57 -4.71
CA ALA A 146 0.98 0.18 -3.47
C ALA A 146 0.75 -0.76 -2.27
N GLY A 147 -0.14 -1.74 -2.40
CA GLY A 147 -0.34 -2.76 -1.38
C GLY A 147 0.87 -3.68 -1.16
N VAL A 148 1.64 -4.01 -2.21
CA VAL A 148 2.89 -4.77 -2.07
C VAL A 148 3.97 -3.94 -1.35
N LEU A 149 4.16 -2.68 -1.73
CA LEU A 149 5.15 -1.79 -1.15
C LEU A 149 4.82 -1.42 0.30
N ALA A 150 3.53 -1.17 0.57
CA ALA A 150 3.02 -0.97 1.92
C ALA A 150 3.02 -2.25 2.76
N THR A 151 3.35 -3.43 2.19
CA THR A 151 3.53 -4.66 2.97
C THR A 151 4.84 -4.57 3.76
N SER A 152 4.85 -3.82 4.85
CA SER A 152 5.97 -3.75 5.78
C SER A 152 5.56 -3.17 7.15
N PHE A 153 6.26 -3.65 8.19
CA PHE A 153 6.30 -3.20 9.61
C PHE A 153 5.11 -3.49 10.52
N VAL A 154 5.29 -4.45 11.42
CA VAL A 154 5.66 -4.25 12.84
C VAL A 154 5.85 -5.65 13.43
N SER A 155 7.09 -6.13 13.64
CA SER A 155 7.28 -7.27 14.57
C SER A 155 8.70 -7.42 15.12
N ARG A 156 8.82 -7.26 16.44
CA ARG A 156 9.27 -8.35 17.34
C ARG A 156 8.87 -8.05 18.79
N GLY A 157 8.10 -8.95 19.40
CA GLY A 157 8.14 -9.25 20.84
C GLY A 157 7.03 -8.69 21.72
N ASP A 158 6.32 -9.62 22.37
CA ASP A 158 5.83 -9.58 23.76
C ASP A 158 4.90 -8.42 24.20
N THR A 159 3.76 -8.80 24.77
CA THR A 159 2.64 -7.98 25.24
C THR A 159 2.92 -7.08 26.46
N THR A 160 4.15 -7.04 26.99
CA THR A 160 4.43 -6.42 28.30
C THR A 160 5.52 -5.34 28.32
N SER A 161 6.41 -5.27 27.32
CA SER A 161 7.26 -4.10 27.06
C SER A 161 7.87 -4.18 25.66
N VAL A 162 7.73 -3.11 24.86
CA VAL A 162 8.24 -3.06 23.49
C VAL A 162 9.55 -2.26 23.47
N ASP A 163 10.62 -2.93 23.87
CA ASP A 163 11.99 -2.43 23.71
C ASP A 163 12.56 -2.96 22.37
N GLY A 164 13.42 -2.18 21.71
CA GLY A 164 14.15 -2.64 20.52
C GLY A 164 13.99 -1.78 19.26
N PHE A 165 13.48 -0.56 19.38
CA PHE A 165 13.74 0.46 18.37
C PHE A 165 15.15 1.03 18.56
N ASP A 166 15.77 1.51 17.48
CA ASP A 166 17.08 2.15 17.60
C ASP A 166 16.97 3.36 18.56
N THR A 167 17.87 3.40 19.54
CA THR A 167 17.91 4.43 20.57
C THR A 167 18.30 5.80 20.03
N GLU A 168 18.85 5.86 18.81
CA GLU A 168 19.19 7.11 18.13
C GLU A 168 18.03 7.73 17.33
N THR A 169 16.93 6.99 17.10
CA THR A 169 15.79 7.51 16.34
C THR A 169 14.83 8.29 17.23
N VAL A 170 14.83 9.62 17.06
CA VAL A 170 13.70 10.45 17.47
C VAL A 170 12.57 10.22 16.47
N ASP A 171 11.42 9.76 16.97
CA ASP A 171 10.23 9.53 16.15
C ASP A 171 9.69 10.84 15.52
N TYR A 172 8.88 10.71 14.47
CA TYR A 172 8.25 11.85 13.83
C TYR A 172 7.27 12.55 14.77
N SER A 173 7.26 13.90 14.67
CA SER A 173 6.33 14.71 15.45
C SER A 173 4.87 14.39 15.09
N LEU A 174 3.97 14.53 16.06
CA LEU A 174 2.53 14.36 15.84
C LEU A 174 2.03 15.24 14.69
N LYS A 175 2.53 16.48 14.59
CA LYS A 175 2.19 17.39 13.50
C LYS A 175 2.63 16.85 12.12
N ALA A 176 3.85 16.34 12.00
CA ALA A 176 4.33 15.79 10.73
C ALA A 176 3.50 14.57 10.29
N PHE A 177 3.11 13.73 11.25
CA PHE A 177 2.21 12.62 11.01
C PHE A 177 0.82 13.11 10.55
N ASP A 178 0.19 14.01 11.31
CA ASP A 178 -1.15 14.54 11.00
C ASP A 178 -1.19 15.24 9.63
N ASP A 179 -0.21 16.13 9.34
CA ASP A 179 -0.11 16.86 8.07
C ASP A 179 0.03 15.91 6.86
N THR A 180 0.70 14.78 7.04
CA THR A 180 0.91 13.80 5.95
C THR A 180 -0.31 12.91 5.75
N TRP A 181 -0.94 12.46 6.85
CA TRP A 181 -2.05 11.51 6.77
C TRP A 181 -3.37 12.17 6.40
N GLU A 182 -3.52 13.47 6.64
CA GLU A 182 -4.70 14.23 6.22
C GLU A 182 -4.96 14.12 4.71
N GLY A 183 -3.92 14.19 3.88
CA GLY A 183 -4.03 14.05 2.42
C GLY A 183 -4.56 12.68 2.01
N VAL A 184 -3.97 11.61 2.56
CA VAL A 184 -4.38 10.23 2.29
C VAL A 184 -5.83 9.98 2.70
N GLN A 185 -6.23 10.47 3.88
CA GLN A 185 -7.59 10.33 4.37
C GLN A 185 -8.58 11.08 3.49
N LYS A 186 -8.23 12.31 3.07
CA LYS A 186 -9.07 13.13 2.20
C LYS A 186 -9.31 12.47 0.84
N ASP A 187 -8.29 11.86 0.24
CA ASP A 187 -8.46 11.14 -1.03
C ASP A 187 -9.29 9.86 -0.86
N ALA A 188 -9.18 9.18 0.28
CA ALA A 188 -10.04 8.04 0.60
C ALA A 188 -11.50 8.46 0.83
N ASP A 189 -11.73 9.60 1.46
CA ASP A 189 -13.07 10.19 1.65
C ASP A 189 -13.67 10.58 0.28
N ARG A 190 -12.89 11.20 -0.60
CA ARG A 190 -13.31 11.50 -1.99
C ARG A 190 -13.73 10.25 -2.76
N LEU A 191 -12.94 9.17 -2.66
CA LEU A 191 -13.28 7.89 -3.29
C LEU A 191 -14.61 7.33 -2.76
N GLN A 192 -14.83 7.42 -1.44
CA GLN A 192 -16.07 6.98 -0.81
C GLN A 192 -17.28 7.82 -1.24
N ASP A 193 -17.13 9.14 -1.29
CA ASP A 193 -18.19 10.05 -1.72
C ASP A 193 -18.55 9.80 -3.19
N CYS A 194 -17.55 9.62 -4.05
CA CYS A 194 -17.77 9.26 -5.44
C CYS A 194 -18.50 7.92 -5.56
N ALA A 195 -18.04 6.89 -4.85
CA ALA A 195 -18.68 5.57 -4.83
C ALA A 195 -20.14 5.62 -4.34
N ALA A 196 -20.45 6.47 -3.36
CA ALA A 196 -21.81 6.66 -2.86
C ALA A 196 -22.75 7.38 -3.85
N SER A 197 -22.18 8.03 -4.87
CA SER A 197 -22.92 8.76 -5.90
C SER A 197 -23.12 7.98 -7.22
N GLN A 198 -22.56 6.78 -7.32
CA GLN A 198 -22.70 5.89 -8.48
C GLN A 198 -24.04 5.13 -8.48
#